data_AF-A0A1Q5R8W6-F1
#
_entry.id   AF-A0A1Q5R8W6-F1
#
_cell.length_a   1.000
_cell.length_b   1.000
_cell.length_c   1.000
_cell.angle_alpha   90.00
_cell.angle_beta   90.00
_cell.angle_gamma   90.00
#
_symmetry.space_group_name_H-M   'P 1'
#
loop_
_entity.id
_entity.type
_entity.pdbx_description
1 polymer ?
#
loop_
_entity_poly.entity_id
_entity_poly.type
_entity_poly.pdbx_seq_one_letter_code
_entity_poly.pdbx_strand_id
1 'polypeptide(L)'
;MRVAGADGVSVEYAWEPKTWYLIRDDAPYLDVLIRGHRAQAESKAKLELLDDPAPEGARWQRWDLEAELAYNRRLGEVSLALKVPKGCTLRCYIIPTLLLGYRDVIAMVEDIELELGITAAWDMVTERPERTWSRRAEGGQTIAPSELVGLVIEELPAALSIRRDPFAELGPHARRGVPLAENAIISHWAVRRHSQLLEAATLVTTELSLLRLKGTRSNSEGRQKKLDEEIERLVALEFKLTELSRSLTRLRDEVELMTVLVHPGPLFQRDYRLRRLLRAFAPRISESFSAIESSRSHFPPVFLNSLWALWGAVWLAKEFRRLGFTGACYAQATDVVSSCSWRFQRDDIVVELDYEPGPVFIDYQELPPAHDRTVPALEWAARNQELDPDRPFLGSEPRCAPDYIIRITTAHTKCLVVGDACLASPKHHGKGQDKTSTKPYTVERYRRTLGWATGDLVVRCHPMGGFVVFPPPAAAWQDLQQIPGASDCTLLCPGPQQDPEASRRLENMLLMVVPQLASSLALGSSLANGSAASQHAGELLFSNI
;
A
#
# COMPACT_ATOMS: atom_id res chain seq x y z
N MET A 1 28.70 -11.17 -10.47
CA MET A 1 27.66 -11.11 -9.44
C MET A 1 27.14 -12.51 -9.23
N ARG A 2 26.80 -12.90 -8.00
CA ARG A 2 26.27 -14.22 -7.70
C ARG A 2 25.11 -14.08 -6.72
N VAL A 3 24.01 -14.77 -7.04
CA VAL A 3 22.78 -14.80 -6.23
C VAL A 3 22.30 -16.24 -6.10
N ALA A 4 21.55 -16.54 -5.03
CA ALA A 4 20.93 -17.85 -4.86
C ALA A 4 19.71 -18.00 -5.79
N GLY A 5 19.71 -19.04 -6.63
CA GLY A 5 18.59 -19.42 -7.48
C GLY A 5 17.41 -20.01 -6.72
N ALA A 6 16.30 -20.29 -7.43
CA ALA A 6 15.08 -20.86 -6.86
C ALA A 6 15.28 -22.29 -6.30
N ASP A 7 16.24 -23.03 -6.85
CA ASP A 7 16.69 -24.36 -6.45
C ASP A 7 17.77 -24.33 -5.35
N GLY A 8 18.16 -23.14 -4.88
CA GLY A 8 19.26 -22.95 -3.92
C GLY A 8 20.65 -23.04 -4.56
N VAL A 9 20.73 -23.28 -5.87
CA VAL A 9 21.99 -23.27 -6.62
C VAL A 9 22.35 -21.82 -6.93
N SER A 10 23.61 -21.47 -6.70
CA SER A 10 24.09 -20.12 -7.02
C SER A 10 24.15 -19.89 -8.52
N VAL A 11 23.57 -18.78 -8.98
CA VAL A 11 23.61 -18.34 -10.38
C VAL A 11 24.51 -17.13 -10.49
N GLU A 12 25.46 -17.19 -11.43
CA GLU A 12 26.40 -16.11 -11.70
C GLU A 12 25.95 -15.25 -12.88
N TYR A 13 26.02 -13.94 -12.69
CA TYR A 13 25.67 -12.92 -13.67
C TYR A 13 26.85 -11.96 -13.90
N ALA A 14 26.99 -11.49 -15.14
CA ALA A 14 27.85 -10.35 -15.43
C ALA A 14 27.35 -9.11 -14.67
N TRP A 15 28.26 -8.30 -14.13
CA TRP A 15 27.86 -7.10 -13.42
C TRP A 15 27.48 -5.97 -14.40
N GLU A 16 26.25 -5.49 -14.25
CA GLU A 16 25.71 -4.32 -14.95
C GLU A 16 25.24 -3.26 -13.93
N PRO A 17 25.70 -1.99 -14.05
CA PRO A 17 25.42 -0.94 -13.05
C PRO A 17 23.94 -0.56 -12.88
N LYS A 18 23.11 -0.82 -13.89
CA LYS A 18 21.68 -0.48 -13.90
C LYS A 18 20.78 -1.67 -13.60
N THR A 19 21.36 -2.85 -13.41
CA THR A 19 20.61 -4.10 -13.27
C THR A 19 20.33 -4.40 -11.82
N TRP A 20 19.07 -4.71 -11.54
CA TRP A 20 18.59 -5.18 -10.24
C TRP A 20 18.67 -6.71 -10.21
N TYR A 21 19.50 -7.25 -9.31
CA TYR A 21 19.60 -8.70 -9.15
C TYR A 21 18.51 -9.19 -8.20
N LEU A 22 17.76 -10.20 -8.63
CA LEU A 22 16.72 -10.80 -7.81
C LEU A 22 17.37 -11.63 -6.71
N ILE A 23 17.00 -11.36 -5.46
CA ILE A 23 17.45 -12.10 -4.28
C ILE A 23 16.22 -12.58 -3.50
N ARG A 24 16.34 -13.73 -2.84
CA ARG A 24 15.25 -14.30 -2.03
C ARG A 24 15.43 -13.87 -0.58
N ASP A 25 14.34 -13.70 0.17
CA ASP A 25 14.40 -13.33 1.58
C ASP A 25 14.88 -14.46 2.52
N ASP A 26 14.90 -15.71 2.05
CA ASP A 26 15.52 -16.86 2.73
C ASP A 26 17.02 -17.02 2.43
N ALA A 27 17.52 -16.31 1.41
CA ALA A 27 18.94 -16.15 1.09
C ALA A 27 19.24 -14.65 0.83
N PRO A 28 19.13 -13.79 1.86
CA PRO A 28 19.10 -12.33 1.75
C PRO A 28 20.51 -11.75 1.54
N TYR A 29 21.22 -12.15 0.50
CA TYR A 29 22.56 -11.66 0.24
C TYR A 29 22.87 -11.55 -1.25
N LEU A 30 23.82 -10.67 -1.56
CA LEU A 30 24.36 -10.48 -2.91
C LEU A 30 25.88 -10.66 -2.88
N ASP A 31 26.39 -11.65 -3.61
CA ASP A 31 27.81 -11.91 -3.70
C ASP A 31 28.40 -11.19 -4.91
N VAL A 32 29.47 -10.44 -4.68
CA VAL A 32 30.16 -9.61 -5.67
C VAL A 32 31.58 -10.11 -5.88
N LEU A 33 31.92 -10.37 -7.15
CA LEU A 33 33.27 -10.74 -7.52
C LEU A 33 34.06 -9.47 -7.80
N ILE A 34 35.10 -9.24 -7.02
CA ILE A 34 35.96 -8.06 -7.16
C ILE A 34 37.35 -8.45 -7.64
N ARG A 35 37.97 -7.57 -8.43
CA ARG A 35 39.38 -7.64 -8.80
C ARG A 35 40.08 -6.40 -8.27
N GLY A 36 41.18 -6.57 -7.53
CA GLY A 36 41.92 -5.47 -6.92
C GLY A 36 41.39 -5.07 -5.53
N HIS A 37 41.12 -3.78 -5.32
CA HIS A 37 40.71 -3.27 -4.01
C HIS A 37 39.33 -3.77 -3.58
N ARG A 38 39.14 -3.91 -2.26
CA ARG A 38 37.86 -4.31 -1.66
C ARG A 38 36.77 -3.28 -1.99
N ALA A 39 35.58 -3.77 -2.33
CA ALA A 39 34.41 -2.93 -2.42
C ALA A 39 34.07 -2.38 -1.02
N GLN A 40 33.74 -1.10 -0.96
CA GLN A 40 33.39 -0.40 0.28
C GLN A 40 32.11 0.39 0.05
N ALA A 41 31.15 0.25 0.96
CA ALA A 41 29.95 1.07 0.96
C ALA A 41 30.27 2.53 1.33
N GLU A 42 29.44 3.47 0.87
CA GLU A 42 29.41 4.84 1.40
C GLU A 42 28.76 4.90 2.79
N SER A 43 27.86 3.95 3.08
CA SER A 43 27.16 3.81 4.36
C SER A 43 27.97 3.00 5.38
N LYS A 44 27.37 2.76 6.57
CA LYS A 44 27.95 1.88 7.60
C LYS A 44 27.90 0.39 7.22
N ALA A 45 27.23 0.02 6.14
CA ALA A 45 27.14 -1.37 5.69
C ALA A 45 28.53 -1.90 5.32
N LYS A 46 28.81 -3.15 5.67
CA LYS A 46 30.08 -3.82 5.37
C LYS A 46 29.85 -4.93 4.37
N LEU A 47 30.78 -5.07 3.43
CA LEU A 47 30.84 -6.23 2.55
C LEU A 47 31.87 -7.21 3.09
N GLU A 48 31.41 -8.38 3.52
CA GLU A 48 32.24 -9.43 4.11
C GLU A 48 33.03 -10.15 3.02
N LEU A 49 34.21 -10.66 3.33
CA LEU A 49 34.97 -11.49 2.38
C LEU A 49 34.52 -12.93 2.52
N LEU A 50 34.40 -13.61 1.38
CA LEU A 50 34.13 -15.04 1.34
C LEU A 50 35.41 -15.80 1.02
N ASP A 51 35.56 -16.97 1.63
CA ASP A 51 36.70 -17.89 1.41
C ASP A 51 36.48 -18.82 0.19
N ASP A 52 35.43 -18.54 -0.59
CA ASP A 52 35.07 -19.31 -1.77
C ASP A 52 36.15 -19.24 -2.87
N PRO A 53 36.34 -20.33 -3.63
CA PRO A 53 37.29 -20.33 -4.75
C PRO A 53 36.88 -19.27 -5.78
N ALA A 54 37.83 -18.41 -6.13
CA ALA A 54 37.65 -17.33 -7.10
C ALA A 54 38.72 -17.42 -8.20
N PRO A 55 38.44 -16.90 -9.41
CA PRO A 55 39.45 -16.76 -10.46
C PRO A 55 40.70 -16.02 -9.98
N GLU A 56 41.85 -16.33 -10.57
CA GLU A 56 43.13 -15.73 -10.18
C GLU A 56 43.07 -14.20 -10.12
N GLY A 57 43.54 -13.63 -9.00
CA GLY A 57 43.50 -12.18 -8.74
C GLY A 57 42.12 -11.61 -8.37
N ALA A 58 41.10 -12.44 -8.22
CA ALA A 58 39.75 -12.04 -7.81
C ALA A 58 39.39 -12.59 -6.42
N ARG A 59 38.39 -11.97 -5.77
CA ARG A 59 37.85 -12.40 -4.48
C ARG A 59 36.35 -12.16 -4.44
N TRP A 60 35.62 -13.05 -3.76
CA TRP A 60 34.21 -12.86 -3.49
C TRP A 60 34.01 -12.01 -2.23
N GLN A 61 33.08 -11.06 -2.30
CA GLN A 61 32.56 -10.37 -1.13
C GLN A 61 31.04 -10.51 -1.05
N ARG A 62 30.49 -10.56 0.15
CA ARG A 62 29.05 -10.66 0.42
C ARG A 62 28.51 -9.35 0.96
N TRP A 63 27.46 -8.84 0.33
CA TRP A 63 26.57 -7.87 0.94
C TRP A 63 25.41 -8.63 1.57
N ASP A 64 25.40 -8.71 2.90
CA ASP A 64 24.37 -9.39 3.69
C ASP A 64 23.26 -8.40 4.11
N LEU A 65 22.02 -8.78 3.84
CA LEU A 65 20.81 -8.02 4.15
C LEU A 65 19.94 -8.69 5.23
N GLU A 66 20.38 -9.81 5.82
CA GLU A 66 19.59 -10.59 6.78
C GLU A 66 19.10 -9.72 7.95
N ALA A 67 19.97 -8.89 8.52
CA ALA A 67 19.62 -8.02 9.65
C ALA A 67 18.58 -6.94 9.26
N GLU A 68 18.71 -6.35 8.07
CA GLU A 68 17.77 -5.34 7.56
C GLU A 68 16.42 -5.96 7.22
N LEU A 69 16.43 -7.15 6.62
CA LEU A 69 15.23 -7.89 6.24
C LEU A 69 14.53 -8.56 7.41
N ALA A 70 15.26 -8.93 8.46
CA ALA A 70 14.70 -9.53 9.65
C ALA A 70 13.76 -8.58 10.41
N TYR A 71 14.14 -7.30 10.51
CA TYR A 71 13.46 -6.29 11.32
C TYR A 71 12.48 -5.44 10.50
N ASN A 72 12.90 -4.95 9.33
CA ASN A 72 12.07 -4.05 8.52
C ASN A 72 11.19 -4.79 7.50
N ARG A 73 11.51 -6.06 7.19
CA ARG A 73 10.77 -6.94 6.26
C ARG A 73 10.38 -6.23 4.96
N ARG A 74 11.33 -5.45 4.47
CA ARG A 74 11.21 -4.62 3.28
C ARG A 74 11.35 -5.52 2.05
N LEU A 75 10.31 -5.61 1.24
CA LEU A 75 10.43 -6.17 -0.11
C LEU A 75 10.73 -5.09 -1.13
N GLY A 76 11.20 -5.53 -2.30
CA GLY A 76 11.44 -4.67 -3.44
C GLY A 76 12.86 -4.14 -3.48
N GLU A 77 12.99 -2.93 -4.01
CA GLU A 77 14.27 -2.36 -4.42
C GLU A 77 15.12 -1.90 -3.22
N VAL A 78 16.31 -2.50 -3.08
CA VAL A 78 17.38 -2.08 -2.15
C VAL A 78 18.67 -1.80 -2.91
N SER A 79 19.21 -0.61 -2.68
CA SER A 79 20.45 -0.13 -3.32
C SER A 79 21.52 0.21 -2.30
N LEU A 80 22.77 -0.15 -2.60
CA LEU A 80 23.96 0.21 -1.84
C LEU A 80 24.92 1.02 -2.70
N ALA A 81 25.08 2.31 -2.40
CA ALA A 81 26.10 3.15 -3.01
C ALA A 81 27.50 2.73 -2.53
N LEU A 82 28.43 2.57 -3.48
CA LEU A 82 29.79 2.18 -3.20
C LEU A 82 30.73 3.39 -3.24
N LYS A 83 31.52 3.53 -2.18
CA LYS A 83 32.67 4.44 -2.10
C LYS A 83 33.82 3.92 -2.97
N VAL A 84 33.98 2.60 -3.02
CA VAL A 84 34.97 1.90 -3.83
C VAL A 84 34.28 0.69 -4.46
N PRO A 85 34.29 0.54 -5.80
CA PRO A 85 34.64 1.55 -6.80
C PRO A 85 33.68 2.77 -6.75
N LYS A 86 34.21 3.97 -7.03
CA LYS A 86 33.41 5.21 -7.01
C LYS A 86 32.33 5.20 -8.09
N GLY A 87 31.19 5.83 -7.82
CA GLY A 87 30.10 5.99 -8.78
C GLY A 87 29.39 4.69 -9.16
N CYS A 88 29.57 3.64 -8.35
CA CYS A 88 28.94 2.35 -8.55
C CYS A 88 27.87 2.12 -7.49
N THR A 89 26.79 1.43 -7.86
CA THR A 89 25.70 1.08 -6.94
C THR A 89 25.38 -0.39 -7.13
N LEU A 90 25.34 -1.13 -6.02
CA LEU A 90 24.77 -2.48 -6.01
C LEU A 90 23.27 -2.35 -5.87
N ARG A 91 22.53 -3.09 -6.69
CA ARG A 91 21.07 -3.01 -6.78
C ARG A 91 20.49 -4.40 -6.70
N CYS A 92 19.63 -4.65 -5.73
CA CYS A 92 18.95 -5.94 -5.58
C CYS A 92 17.46 -5.75 -5.33
N TYR A 93 16.68 -6.71 -5.81
CA TYR A 93 15.23 -6.74 -5.64
C TYR A 93 14.87 -7.99 -4.85
N ILE A 94 14.24 -7.82 -3.70
CA ILE A 94 13.98 -8.93 -2.77
C ILE A 94 12.60 -9.55 -3.06
N ILE A 95 12.60 -10.87 -3.22
CA ILE A 95 11.40 -11.70 -3.45
C ILE A 95 11.04 -12.44 -2.16
N PRO A 96 9.76 -12.43 -1.72
CA PRO A 96 9.31 -13.19 -0.56
C PRO A 96 9.26 -14.68 -0.87
N THR A 97 9.89 -15.49 -0.02
CA THR A 97 9.97 -16.95 -0.15
C THR A 97 9.98 -17.64 1.22
N LEU A 98 10.44 -16.96 2.28
CA LEU A 98 10.65 -17.55 3.59
C LEU A 98 9.36 -17.79 4.40
N LEU A 99 8.46 -16.81 4.44
CA LEU A 99 7.24 -16.85 5.29
C LEU A 99 5.95 -16.83 4.47
N LEU A 100 5.95 -16.11 3.36
CA LEU A 100 4.84 -16.00 2.44
C LEU A 100 5.37 -16.26 1.04
N GLY A 101 4.62 -17.04 0.26
CA GLY A 101 4.88 -17.20 -1.15
C GLY A 101 4.31 -16.04 -1.96
N TYR A 102 4.71 -15.97 -3.23
CA TYR A 102 4.18 -15.01 -4.19
C TYR A 102 2.64 -15.01 -4.26
N ARG A 103 2.05 -16.20 -4.31
CA ARG A 103 0.60 -16.39 -4.38
C ARG A 103 -0.12 -15.87 -3.13
N ASP A 104 0.52 -15.97 -1.98
CA ASP A 104 -0.07 -15.57 -0.71
C ASP A 104 -0.18 -14.04 -0.63
N VAL A 105 0.85 -13.33 -1.10
CA VAL A 105 0.83 -11.86 -1.18
C VAL A 105 -0.26 -11.37 -2.14
N ILE A 106 -0.47 -12.04 -3.28
CA ILE A 106 -1.56 -11.70 -4.21
C ILE A 106 -2.92 -11.91 -3.54
N ALA A 107 -3.13 -13.08 -2.93
CA ALA A 107 -4.39 -13.38 -2.26
C ALA A 107 -4.71 -12.37 -1.15
N MET A 108 -3.69 -11.92 -0.40
CA MET A 108 -3.86 -10.87 0.60
C MET A 108 -4.33 -9.54 -0.01
N VAL A 109 -3.72 -9.12 -1.14
CA VAL A 109 -4.09 -7.89 -1.83
C VAL A 109 -5.51 -7.99 -2.37
N GLU A 110 -5.86 -9.08 -3.05
CA GLU A 110 -7.21 -9.31 -3.59
C GLU A 110 -8.26 -9.28 -2.47
N ASP A 111 -7.94 -9.88 -1.32
CA ASP A 111 -8.80 -9.88 -0.14
C ASP A 111 -9.07 -8.47 0.40
N ILE A 112 -8.03 -7.64 0.51
CA ILE A 112 -8.17 -6.27 1.00
C ILE A 112 -8.97 -5.43 0.01
N GLU A 113 -8.68 -5.54 -1.27
CA GLU A 113 -9.35 -4.78 -2.32
C GLU A 113 -10.85 -5.12 -2.39
N LEU A 114 -11.19 -6.41 -2.27
CA LEU A 114 -12.57 -6.87 -2.21
C LEU A 114 -13.29 -6.33 -0.97
N GLU A 115 -12.64 -6.37 0.19
CA GLU A 115 -13.24 -6.00 1.48
C GLU A 115 -13.44 -4.48 1.62
N LEU A 116 -12.45 -3.70 1.21
CA LEU A 116 -12.44 -2.24 1.39
C LEU A 116 -12.98 -1.49 0.16
N GLY A 117 -13.21 -2.18 -0.96
CA GLY A 117 -13.68 -1.57 -2.20
C GLY A 117 -12.68 -0.60 -2.83
N ILE A 118 -11.38 -0.76 -2.51
CA ILE A 118 -10.30 0.06 -3.03
C ILE A 118 -9.52 -0.71 -4.10
N THR A 119 -9.09 -0.01 -5.15
CA THR A 119 -8.11 -0.54 -6.10
C THR A 119 -6.72 -0.12 -5.65
N ALA A 120 -5.92 -1.06 -5.19
CA ALA A 120 -4.76 -0.71 -4.40
C ALA A 120 -3.49 -0.44 -5.21
N ALA A 121 -2.96 0.77 -5.05
CA ALA A 121 -1.56 1.09 -5.26
C ALA A 121 -0.96 1.35 -3.86
N TRP A 122 -0.40 0.33 -3.22
CA TRP A 122 0.16 0.46 -1.86
C TRP A 122 1.56 1.11 -1.90
N ASP A 123 1.61 2.41 -2.16
CA ASP A 123 2.71 3.29 -1.71
C ASP A 123 2.14 4.18 -0.61
N MET A 124 2.72 4.11 0.60
CA MET A 124 2.50 5.13 1.64
C MET A 124 3.35 6.38 1.42
N VAL A 125 3.95 6.53 0.24
CA VAL A 125 4.49 7.81 -0.23
C VAL A 125 3.36 8.52 -0.97
N THR A 126 2.90 9.63 -0.40
CA THR A 126 1.73 10.47 -0.75
C THR A 126 1.67 11.02 -2.20
N GLU A 127 2.34 10.42 -3.18
CA GLU A 127 2.53 10.99 -4.52
C GLU A 127 2.07 10.12 -5.71
N ARG A 128 1.58 8.86 -5.56
CA ARG A 128 1.30 8.01 -6.75
C ARG A 128 0.14 7.00 -6.61
N PRO A 129 -1.00 7.19 -7.32
CA PRO A 129 -2.12 6.25 -7.34
C PRO A 129 -2.19 5.43 -8.66
N GLU A 130 -1.21 4.57 -8.95
CA GLU A 130 -1.29 3.65 -10.11
C GLU A 130 -0.83 2.22 -9.75
N ARG A 131 -1.61 1.22 -10.20
CA ARG A 131 -1.55 -0.22 -9.86
C ARG A 131 -0.43 -1.01 -10.56
N THR A 132 0.61 -0.37 -11.10
CA THR A 132 1.69 -1.04 -11.86
C THR A 132 3.07 -0.51 -11.48
N TRP A 133 3.96 -1.40 -11.00
CA TRP A 133 5.24 -1.01 -10.37
C TRP A 133 6.48 -1.21 -11.22
N SER A 134 6.34 -1.85 -12.37
CA SER A 134 6.90 -1.29 -13.58
C SER A 134 5.72 -0.83 -14.41
N ARG A 135 5.78 0.41 -14.89
CA ARG A 135 4.73 1.05 -15.68
C ARG A 135 4.09 0.06 -16.66
N ARG A 136 2.79 -0.18 -16.50
CA ARG A 136 1.87 -0.18 -17.64
C ARG A 136 0.93 0.99 -17.41
N ALA A 137 1.35 2.13 -17.94
CA ALA A 137 0.43 3.21 -18.20
C ALA A 137 -0.51 2.76 -19.33
N GLU A 138 -1.58 2.05 -18.99
CA GLU A 138 -2.82 2.15 -19.78
C GLU A 138 -3.76 3.24 -19.25
N GLY A 139 -3.37 3.92 -18.16
CA GLY A 139 -3.71 5.33 -17.93
C GLY A 139 -2.42 6.13 -18.02
N GLY A 140 -2.31 7.06 -18.97
CA GLY A 140 -1.16 7.95 -18.98
C GLY A 140 -1.11 8.72 -17.67
N GLN A 141 0.01 8.66 -16.94
CA GLN A 141 0.31 9.69 -15.94
C GLN A 141 0.06 11.04 -16.60
N THR A 142 -0.96 11.74 -16.11
CA THR A 142 -1.29 13.09 -16.51
C THR A 142 -0.02 13.89 -16.31
N ILE A 143 0.46 14.49 -17.39
CA ILE A 143 1.59 15.42 -17.31
C ILE A 143 1.16 16.48 -16.29
N ALA A 144 2.01 16.77 -15.30
CA ALA A 144 1.69 17.79 -14.30
C ALA A 144 1.21 19.04 -15.07
N PRO A 145 0.07 19.66 -14.71
CA PRO A 145 -0.52 20.68 -15.58
C PRO A 145 0.44 21.82 -15.94
N SER A 146 1.37 22.16 -15.04
CA SER A 146 2.47 23.12 -15.28
C SER A 146 3.50 22.65 -16.30
N GLU A 147 3.90 21.38 -16.26
CA GLU A 147 4.82 20.78 -17.23
C GLU A 147 4.17 20.64 -18.60
N LEU A 148 2.87 20.32 -18.64
CA LEU A 148 2.11 20.21 -19.89
C LEU A 148 2.06 21.56 -20.59
N VAL A 149 1.78 22.62 -19.84
CA VAL A 149 1.84 24.00 -20.32
C VAL A 149 3.24 24.30 -20.87
N GLY A 150 4.31 23.94 -20.17
CA GLY A 150 5.69 24.12 -20.64
C GLY A 150 5.97 23.41 -21.96
N LEU A 151 5.60 22.13 -22.07
CA LEU A 151 5.79 21.33 -23.29
C LEU A 151 5.03 21.91 -24.48
N VAL A 152 3.77 22.30 -24.28
CA VAL A 152 2.96 22.88 -25.36
C VAL A 152 3.51 24.25 -25.79
N ILE A 153 4.00 25.07 -24.86
CA ILE A 153 4.67 26.35 -25.17
C ILE A 153 5.95 26.13 -26.00
N GLU A 154 6.71 25.07 -25.73
CA GLU A 154 7.92 24.75 -26.49
C GLU A 154 7.63 24.15 -27.88
N GLU A 155 6.54 23.38 -28.00
CA GLU A 155 6.14 22.65 -29.21
C GLU A 155 5.36 23.55 -30.20
N LEU A 156 4.53 24.47 -29.70
CA LEU A 156 3.66 25.33 -30.50
C LEU A 156 4.40 26.17 -31.57
N PRO A 157 5.57 26.79 -31.29
CA PRO A 157 6.34 27.50 -32.32
C PRO A 157 6.82 26.58 -33.45
N ALA A 158 7.14 25.31 -33.14
CA ALA A 158 7.55 24.34 -34.14
C ALA A 158 6.37 23.95 -35.05
N ALA A 159 5.17 23.75 -34.47
CA ALA A 159 3.94 23.51 -35.23
C ALA A 159 3.59 24.68 -36.16
N LEU A 160 3.64 25.91 -35.65
CA LEU A 160 3.38 27.11 -36.46
C LEU A 160 4.41 27.31 -37.56
N SER A 161 5.69 27.01 -37.30
CA SER A 161 6.76 27.11 -38.29
C SER A 161 6.56 26.13 -39.44
N ILE A 162 6.17 24.88 -39.15
CA ILE A 162 5.94 23.87 -40.20
C ILE A 162 4.69 24.21 -41.01
N ARG A 163 3.60 24.71 -40.39
CA ARG A 163 2.41 25.16 -41.15
C ARG A 163 2.72 26.34 -42.09
N ARG A 164 3.64 27.23 -41.69
CA ARG A 164 4.03 28.41 -42.48
C ARG A 164 4.98 28.06 -43.63
N ASP A 165 5.89 27.12 -43.39
CA ASP A 165 6.93 26.70 -44.34
C ASP A 165 6.99 25.16 -44.38
N PRO A 166 6.04 24.53 -45.09
CA PRO A 166 5.99 23.09 -45.22
C PRO A 166 7.17 22.58 -46.05
N PHE A 167 7.55 21.32 -45.84
CA PHE A 167 8.69 20.72 -46.55
C PHE A 167 8.42 20.73 -48.05
N ALA A 168 9.29 21.39 -48.81
CA ALA A 168 9.20 21.46 -50.25
C ALA A 168 9.67 20.13 -50.88
N GLU A 169 8.85 19.08 -50.79
CA GLU A 169 9.02 17.88 -51.61
C GLU A 169 8.02 17.89 -52.76
N LEU A 170 8.55 17.86 -53.99
CA LEU A 170 7.79 17.56 -55.21
C LEU A 170 7.33 16.10 -55.14
N GLY A 171 6.27 15.83 -54.38
CA GLY A 171 5.59 14.55 -54.41
C GLY A 171 5.14 14.19 -55.84
N PRO A 172 5.00 12.90 -56.18
CA PRO A 172 4.53 12.50 -57.50
C PRO A 172 3.20 13.19 -57.82
N HIS A 173 3.02 13.61 -59.08
CA HIS A 173 1.88 14.44 -59.52
C HIS A 173 0.49 13.87 -59.17
N ALA A 174 0.41 12.57 -58.85
CA ALA A 174 -0.77 11.86 -58.36
C ALA A 174 -1.24 12.25 -56.94
N ARG A 175 -0.47 13.05 -56.17
CA ARG A 175 -0.82 13.51 -54.81
C ARG A 175 -1.32 14.97 -54.74
N ARG A 176 -1.71 15.58 -55.87
CA ARG A 176 -2.37 16.90 -55.84
C ARG A 176 -3.74 16.78 -55.18
N GLY A 177 -3.92 17.42 -54.02
CA GLY A 177 -5.17 17.41 -53.25
C GLY A 177 -5.16 16.53 -52.00
N VAL A 178 -4.07 15.83 -51.72
CA VAL A 178 -3.89 15.13 -50.43
C VAL A 178 -3.17 16.07 -49.46
N PRO A 179 -3.63 16.21 -48.20
CA PRO A 179 -2.94 17.02 -47.20
C PRO A 179 -1.48 16.55 -47.03
N LEU A 180 -0.57 17.51 -46.88
CA LEU A 180 0.85 17.22 -46.63
C LEU A 180 0.99 16.42 -45.34
N ALA A 181 1.88 15.43 -45.34
CA ALA A 181 2.07 14.52 -44.22
C ALA A 181 2.49 15.28 -42.93
N GLU A 182 3.19 16.40 -43.08
CA GLU A 182 3.66 17.22 -41.96
C GLU A 182 2.54 18.07 -41.38
N ASN A 183 1.61 18.52 -42.20
CA ASN A 183 0.39 19.18 -41.76
C ASN A 183 -0.54 18.18 -41.05
N ALA A 184 -0.66 16.95 -41.57
CA ALA A 184 -1.37 15.87 -40.89
C ALA A 184 -0.79 15.59 -39.49
N ILE A 185 0.54 15.51 -39.36
CA ILE A 185 1.20 15.36 -38.04
C ILE A 185 0.85 16.49 -37.09
N ILE A 186 0.80 17.74 -37.56
CA ILE A 186 0.43 18.90 -36.74
C ILE A 186 -1.03 18.81 -36.28
N SER A 187 -1.95 18.43 -37.16
CA SER A 187 -3.35 18.22 -36.80
C SER A 187 -3.53 17.11 -35.77
N HIS A 188 -2.87 15.97 -35.95
CA HIS A 188 -2.89 14.89 -34.97
C HIS A 188 -2.23 15.29 -33.63
N TRP A 189 -1.17 16.10 -33.67
CA TRP A 189 -0.46 16.57 -32.48
C TRP A 189 -1.36 17.53 -31.69
N ALA A 190 -2.01 18.46 -32.40
CA ALA A 190 -2.93 19.44 -31.84
C ALA A 190 -4.12 18.76 -31.15
N VAL A 191 -4.73 17.73 -31.78
CA VAL A 191 -5.81 16.94 -31.17
C VAL A 191 -5.34 16.25 -29.89
N ARG A 192 -4.17 15.61 -29.93
CA ARG A 192 -3.64 14.88 -28.78
C ARG A 192 -3.30 15.80 -27.61
N ARG A 193 -2.63 16.92 -27.86
CA ARG A 193 -2.30 17.91 -26.82
C ARG A 193 -3.52 18.66 -26.32
N HIS A 194 -4.54 18.89 -27.16
CA HIS A 194 -5.80 19.50 -26.74
C HIS A 194 -6.56 18.62 -25.75
N SER A 195 -6.67 17.31 -25.99
CA SER A 195 -7.27 16.36 -25.02
C SER A 195 -6.56 16.42 -23.68
N GLN A 196 -5.22 16.38 -23.69
CA GLN A 196 -4.41 16.43 -22.48
C GLN A 196 -4.59 17.74 -21.69
N LEU A 197 -4.70 18.87 -22.37
CA LEU A 197 -4.93 20.16 -21.73
C LEU A 197 -6.33 20.26 -21.11
N LEU A 198 -7.36 19.68 -21.73
CA LEU A 198 -8.72 19.66 -21.17
C LEU A 198 -8.81 18.80 -19.90
N GLU A 199 -8.17 17.63 -19.92
CA GLU A 199 -8.05 16.75 -18.74
C GLU A 199 -7.31 17.48 -17.59
N ALA A 200 -6.19 18.12 -17.90
CA ALA A 200 -5.42 18.90 -16.93
C ALA A 200 -6.20 20.10 -16.37
N ALA A 201 -7.01 20.77 -17.21
CA ALA A 201 -7.86 21.88 -16.77
C ALA A 201 -8.92 21.41 -15.76
N THR A 202 -9.53 20.25 -16.00
CA THR A 202 -10.56 19.70 -15.08
C THR A 202 -9.97 19.36 -13.71
N LEU A 203 -8.73 18.85 -13.66
CA LEU A 203 -8.01 18.61 -12.42
C LEU A 203 -7.76 19.92 -11.65
N VAL A 204 -7.21 20.93 -12.32
CA VAL A 204 -6.92 22.25 -11.71
C VAL A 204 -8.19 22.94 -11.21
N THR A 205 -9.28 22.89 -11.97
CA THR A 205 -10.57 23.49 -11.55
C THR A 205 -11.16 22.79 -10.31
N THR A 206 -10.99 21.46 -10.22
CA THR A 206 -11.45 20.68 -9.05
C THR A 206 -10.63 21.05 -7.81
N GLU A 207 -9.32 21.16 -7.94
CA GLU A 207 -8.41 21.55 -6.86
C GLU A 207 -8.66 22.99 -6.38
N LEU A 208 -8.85 23.93 -7.31
CA LEU A 208 -9.24 25.31 -7.01
C LEU A 208 -10.55 25.39 -6.23
N SER A 209 -11.54 24.58 -6.60
CA SER A 209 -12.84 24.55 -5.89
C SER A 209 -12.67 24.09 -4.43
N LEU A 210 -11.82 23.08 -4.20
CA LEU A 210 -11.52 22.58 -2.85
C LEU A 210 -10.76 23.61 -2.01
N LEU A 211 -9.78 24.31 -2.59
CA LEU A 211 -9.03 25.34 -1.87
C LEU A 211 -9.90 26.56 -1.55
N ARG A 212 -10.80 26.97 -2.45
CA ARG A 212 -11.78 28.03 -2.19
C ARG A 212 -12.72 27.68 -1.04
N LEU A 213 -13.21 26.43 -0.97
CA LEU A 213 -14.04 25.94 0.15
C LEU A 213 -13.28 25.86 1.48
N LYS A 214 -11.96 25.62 1.46
CA LYS A 214 -11.10 25.67 2.64
C LYS A 214 -10.80 27.10 3.09
N GLY A 215 -10.70 28.04 2.14
CA GLY A 215 -10.46 29.46 2.40
C GLY A 215 -11.65 30.19 3.03
N THR A 216 -12.88 29.70 2.90
CA THR A 216 -14.07 30.28 3.56
C THR A 216 -14.18 29.93 5.05
N ARG A 217 -13.30 29.06 5.58
CA ARG A 217 -13.26 28.68 7.00
C ARG A 217 -12.33 29.63 7.76
N SER A 218 -12.61 29.89 9.05
CA SER A 218 -11.73 30.70 9.89
C SER A 218 -10.37 30.00 10.05
N ASN A 219 -9.33 30.52 9.39
CA ASN A 219 -7.97 30.01 9.42
C ASN A 219 -7.04 31.01 10.12
N SER A 220 -5.94 30.53 10.70
CA SER A 220 -4.88 31.41 11.21
C SER A 220 -4.20 32.18 10.08
N GLU A 221 -3.77 33.41 10.33
CA GLU A 221 -3.25 34.36 9.32
C GLU A 221 -2.14 33.77 8.43
N GLY A 222 -1.20 33.02 9.02
CA GLY A 222 -0.13 32.35 8.27
C GLY A 222 -0.58 31.16 7.41
N ARG A 223 -1.70 30.49 7.75
CA ARG A 223 -2.30 29.43 6.92
C ARG A 223 -3.16 30.03 5.81
N GLN A 224 -3.87 31.12 6.09
CA GLN A 224 -4.66 31.83 5.09
C GLN A 224 -3.78 32.39 3.97
N LYS A 225 -2.66 33.03 4.30
CA LYS A 225 -1.71 33.54 3.30
C LYS A 225 -1.19 32.44 2.35
N LYS A 226 -0.86 31.25 2.88
CA LYS A 226 -0.41 30.11 2.05
C LYS A 226 -1.53 29.57 1.15
N LEU A 227 -2.77 29.55 1.63
CA LEU A 227 -3.93 29.16 0.83
C LEU A 227 -4.16 30.16 -0.30
N ASP A 228 -4.08 31.46 -0.01
CA ASP A 228 -4.27 32.51 -1.00
C ASP A 228 -3.17 32.47 -2.09
N GLU A 229 -1.90 32.25 -1.71
CA GLU A 229 -0.78 32.07 -2.65
C GLU A 229 -0.97 30.86 -3.59
N GLU A 230 -1.46 29.73 -3.06
CA GLU A 230 -1.70 28.53 -3.88
C GLU A 230 -2.94 28.68 -4.78
N ILE A 231 -3.98 29.37 -4.30
CA ILE A 231 -5.15 29.73 -5.13
C ILE A 231 -4.72 30.63 -6.29
N GLU A 232 -3.91 31.65 -6.04
CA GLU A 232 -3.40 32.55 -7.10
C GLU A 232 -2.60 31.78 -8.15
N ARG A 233 -1.72 30.88 -7.70
CA ARG A 233 -0.92 30.01 -8.57
C ARG A 233 -1.79 29.13 -9.47
N LEU A 234 -2.79 28.46 -8.90
CA LEU A 234 -3.66 27.56 -9.67
C LEU A 234 -4.60 28.33 -10.62
N VAL A 235 -5.06 29.54 -10.25
CA VAL A 235 -5.82 30.42 -11.17
C VAL A 235 -4.96 30.82 -12.37
N ALA A 236 -3.70 31.18 -12.16
CA ALA A 236 -2.78 31.48 -13.25
C ALA A 236 -2.53 30.27 -14.16
N LEU A 237 -2.53 29.06 -13.59
CA LEU A 237 -2.36 27.81 -14.33
C LEU A 237 -3.61 27.46 -15.16
N GLU A 238 -4.81 27.59 -14.58
CA GLU A 238 -6.10 27.41 -15.27
C GLU A 238 -6.24 28.33 -16.49
N PHE A 239 -5.83 29.60 -16.33
CA PHE A 239 -5.83 30.57 -17.43
C PHE A 239 -4.94 30.11 -18.60
N LYS A 240 -3.71 29.67 -18.31
CA LYS A 240 -2.76 29.19 -19.31
C LYS A 240 -3.23 27.91 -20.02
N LEU A 241 -3.80 26.97 -19.28
CA LEU A 241 -4.38 25.73 -19.85
C LEU A 241 -5.50 26.06 -20.84
N THR A 242 -6.37 27.00 -20.48
CA THR A 242 -7.48 27.45 -21.33
C THR A 242 -6.98 28.18 -22.57
N GLU A 243 -6.01 29.08 -22.43
CA GLU A 243 -5.40 29.84 -23.54
C GLU A 243 -4.75 28.91 -24.58
N LEU A 244 -3.95 27.95 -24.11
CA LEU A 244 -3.28 26.97 -24.96
C LEU A 244 -4.29 26.04 -25.63
N SER A 245 -5.32 25.61 -24.91
CA SER A 245 -6.40 24.78 -25.48
C SER A 245 -7.05 25.45 -26.69
N ARG A 246 -7.38 26.75 -26.58
CA ARG A 246 -7.94 27.53 -27.70
C ARG A 246 -6.96 27.67 -28.86
N SER A 247 -5.67 27.84 -28.56
CA SER A 247 -4.61 27.97 -29.57
C SER A 247 -4.45 26.67 -30.38
N LEU A 248 -4.54 25.51 -29.73
CA LEU A 248 -4.45 24.21 -30.39
C LEU A 248 -5.69 23.88 -31.23
N THR A 249 -6.89 24.30 -30.81
CA THR A 249 -8.11 24.09 -31.62
C THR A 249 -8.00 24.74 -33.00
N ARG A 250 -7.30 25.87 -33.12
CA ARG A 250 -7.07 26.56 -34.40
C ARG A 250 -6.11 25.84 -35.34
N LEU A 251 -5.35 24.87 -34.84
CA LEU A 251 -4.39 24.07 -35.60
C LEU A 251 -4.95 22.72 -36.02
N ARG A 252 -6.24 22.45 -35.75
CA ARG A 252 -6.93 21.24 -36.17
C ARG A 252 -7.56 21.44 -37.55
N ASP A 253 -7.28 20.54 -38.48
CA ASP A 253 -7.97 20.44 -39.77
C ASP A 253 -8.55 19.02 -39.93
N GLU A 254 -9.85 18.92 -40.24
CA GLU A 254 -10.54 17.64 -40.32
C GLU A 254 -10.16 16.82 -41.56
N VAL A 255 -9.78 17.47 -42.66
CA VAL A 255 -9.31 16.79 -43.88
C VAL A 255 -7.94 16.15 -43.62
N GLU A 256 -7.08 16.84 -42.88
CA GLU A 256 -5.77 16.35 -42.49
C GLU A 256 -5.86 15.12 -41.55
N LEU A 257 -6.81 15.11 -40.61
CA LEU A 257 -7.03 14.02 -39.64
C LEU A 257 -7.55 12.70 -40.25
N MET A 258 -8.18 12.77 -41.43
CA MET A 258 -8.68 11.58 -42.16
C MET A 258 -7.56 10.82 -42.88
N THR A 259 -6.31 11.32 -42.81
CA THR A 259 -5.14 10.70 -43.44
C THR A 259 -4.58 9.58 -42.57
N VAL A 260 -5.09 8.36 -42.75
CA VAL A 260 -4.80 7.19 -41.87
C VAL A 260 -3.35 6.67 -41.95
N LEU A 261 -2.59 7.00 -42.99
CA LEU A 261 -1.24 6.47 -43.23
C LEU A 261 -0.20 7.59 -43.36
N VAL A 262 0.16 8.21 -42.24
CA VAL A 262 1.41 8.99 -42.17
C VAL A 262 2.56 8.00 -41.95
N HIS A 263 3.28 7.65 -43.02
CA HIS A 263 4.53 6.89 -42.90
C HIS A 263 5.69 7.86 -42.64
N PRO A 264 6.26 7.91 -41.42
CA PRO A 264 7.42 8.74 -41.16
C PRO A 264 8.62 8.19 -41.91
N GLY A 265 8.95 8.79 -43.06
CA GLY A 265 10.16 8.47 -43.81
C GLY A 265 11.43 8.93 -43.10
N PRO A 266 12.63 8.52 -43.56
CA PRO A 266 13.92 8.89 -42.97
C PRO A 266 14.18 10.41 -42.89
N LEU A 267 13.50 11.20 -43.73
CA LEU A 267 13.60 12.66 -43.77
C LEU A 267 12.84 13.34 -42.61
N PHE A 268 11.75 12.73 -42.11
CA PHE A 268 11.01 13.20 -40.93
C PHE A 268 11.87 13.16 -39.66
N GLN A 269 12.89 12.29 -39.63
CA GLN A 269 13.83 12.17 -38.53
C GLN A 269 14.97 13.19 -38.58
N ARG A 270 15.14 13.96 -39.67
CA ARG A 270 16.24 14.93 -39.83
C ARG A 270 15.88 16.33 -39.34
N ASP A 271 14.62 16.75 -39.44
CA ASP A 271 14.17 18.09 -39.00
C ASP A 271 13.88 18.14 -37.48
N TYR A 272 14.45 19.13 -36.79
CA TYR A 272 14.31 19.28 -35.34
C TYR A 272 12.90 19.70 -34.90
N ARG A 273 12.15 20.42 -35.76
CA ARG A 273 10.78 20.90 -35.51
C ARG A 273 9.81 19.73 -35.49
N LEU A 274 9.90 18.84 -36.48
CA LEU A 274 9.09 17.61 -36.52
C LEU A 274 9.46 16.67 -35.37
N ARG A 275 10.75 16.48 -35.07
CA ARG A 275 11.18 15.68 -33.91
C ARG A 275 10.62 16.20 -32.58
N ARG A 276 10.45 17.51 -32.42
CA ARG A 276 9.80 18.10 -31.24
C ARG A 276 8.33 17.73 -31.15
N LEU A 277 7.57 17.84 -32.24
CA LEU A 277 6.15 17.46 -32.28
C LEU A 277 5.93 15.96 -32.11
N LEU A 278 6.84 15.15 -32.67
CA LEU A 278 6.82 13.71 -32.54
C LEU A 278 6.98 13.24 -31.10
N ARG A 279 7.44 14.08 -30.15
CA ARG A 279 7.45 13.76 -28.71
C ARG A 279 6.06 13.55 -28.13
N ALA A 280 5.03 14.15 -28.70
CA ALA A 280 3.66 13.90 -28.27
C ALA A 280 3.19 12.48 -28.65
N PHE A 281 3.81 11.86 -29.65
CA PHE A 281 3.47 10.52 -30.16
C PHE A 281 4.47 9.44 -29.80
N ALA A 282 5.73 9.82 -29.55
CA ALA A 282 6.74 8.91 -29.09
C ALA A 282 6.29 8.34 -27.75
N PRO A 283 6.36 7.00 -27.59
CA PRO A 283 6.25 6.46 -26.25
C PRO A 283 7.35 7.12 -25.42
N ARG A 284 7.01 7.65 -24.24
CA ARG A 284 8.02 8.33 -23.43
C ARG A 284 9.20 7.39 -23.20
N ILE A 285 10.39 7.91 -22.90
CA ILE A 285 11.54 7.07 -22.54
C ILE A 285 11.15 6.11 -21.39
N SER A 286 10.29 6.55 -20.49
CA SER A 286 9.65 5.76 -19.44
C SER A 286 8.62 4.69 -19.89
N GLU A 287 8.15 4.72 -21.13
CA GLU A 287 7.31 3.69 -21.78
C GLU A 287 8.16 2.66 -22.55
N SER A 288 9.30 3.07 -23.12
CA SER A 288 10.24 2.16 -23.80
C SER A 288 11.15 1.40 -22.82
N PHE A 289 11.54 2.01 -21.70
CA PHE A 289 12.11 1.29 -20.55
C PHE A 289 11.05 0.37 -19.91
N SER A 290 9.78 0.79 -19.90
CA SER A 290 8.65 0.03 -19.39
C SER A 290 8.37 -1.26 -20.14
N ALA A 291 8.65 -1.43 -21.44
CA ALA A 291 8.42 -2.75 -22.06
C ALA A 291 9.42 -3.82 -21.55
N ILE A 292 10.66 -3.43 -21.29
CA ILE A 292 11.72 -4.30 -20.76
C ILE A 292 11.60 -4.42 -19.23
N GLU A 293 11.19 -3.36 -18.52
CA GLU A 293 10.91 -3.34 -17.08
C GLU A 293 9.56 -4.00 -16.71
N SER A 294 8.53 -3.91 -17.57
CA SER A 294 7.22 -4.59 -17.46
C SER A 294 7.34 -6.10 -17.54
N SER A 295 8.43 -6.60 -18.14
CA SER A 295 8.77 -8.02 -18.08
C SER A 295 9.50 -8.41 -16.78
N ARG A 296 9.85 -7.44 -15.91
CA ARG A 296 10.79 -7.63 -14.79
C ARG A 296 10.32 -7.12 -13.41
N SER A 297 9.25 -6.34 -13.29
CA SER A 297 8.73 -5.88 -11.98
C SER A 297 7.22 -6.02 -11.86
N HIS A 298 6.76 -6.91 -10.99
CA HIS A 298 5.34 -7.04 -10.65
C HIS A 298 4.95 -6.32 -9.34
N PHE A 299 5.86 -5.73 -8.53
CA PHE A 299 5.48 -5.19 -7.20
C PHE A 299 6.22 -3.91 -6.75
N PRO A 300 5.55 -3.07 -5.92
CA PRO A 300 6.16 -1.91 -5.27
C PRO A 300 7.12 -2.33 -4.16
N PRO A 301 7.94 -1.40 -3.63
CA PRO A 301 8.49 -1.55 -2.28
C PRO A 301 7.35 -1.51 -1.24
N VAL A 302 6.83 -2.68 -0.83
CA VAL A 302 5.83 -2.78 0.25
C VAL A 302 6.53 -3.00 1.58
N PHE A 303 6.14 -2.25 2.61
CA PHE A 303 6.32 -2.71 3.98
C PHE A 303 5.35 -3.86 4.21
N LEU A 304 5.80 -5.09 3.99
CA LEU A 304 4.94 -6.27 4.14
C LEU A 304 4.29 -6.34 5.53
N ASN A 305 4.94 -5.76 6.54
CA ASN A 305 4.37 -5.67 7.89
C ASN A 305 3.04 -4.90 7.89
N SER A 306 2.93 -3.77 7.21
CA SER A 306 1.70 -2.97 7.13
C SER A 306 0.64 -3.68 6.29
N LEU A 307 1.04 -4.31 5.18
CA LEU A 307 0.13 -5.13 4.37
C LEU A 307 -0.41 -6.32 5.19
N TRP A 308 0.46 -6.97 5.96
CA TRP A 308 0.11 -8.07 6.84
C TRP A 308 -0.84 -7.63 7.96
N ALA A 309 -0.55 -6.50 8.59
CA ALA A 309 -1.39 -5.96 9.66
C ALA A 309 -2.80 -5.63 9.13
N LEU A 310 -2.90 -4.92 8.00
CA LEU A 310 -4.20 -4.62 7.40
C LEU A 310 -4.93 -5.89 6.92
N TRP A 311 -4.22 -6.80 6.26
CA TRP A 311 -4.81 -8.07 5.85
C TRP A 311 -5.30 -8.89 7.05
N GLY A 312 -4.59 -8.85 8.19
CA GLY A 312 -5.02 -9.47 9.43
C GLY A 312 -6.35 -8.91 9.94
N ALA A 313 -6.61 -7.60 9.80
CA ALA A 313 -7.92 -7.01 10.10
C ALA A 313 -9.01 -7.51 9.14
N VAL A 314 -8.71 -7.60 7.84
CA VAL A 314 -9.63 -8.16 6.83
C VAL A 314 -9.95 -9.62 7.12
N TRP A 315 -8.95 -10.41 7.52
CA TRP A 315 -9.15 -11.79 7.95
C TRP A 315 -10.06 -11.88 9.19
N LEU A 316 -9.83 -11.05 10.21
CA LEU A 316 -10.72 -10.97 11.39
C LEU A 316 -12.17 -10.61 10.99
N ALA A 317 -12.34 -9.64 10.10
CA ALA A 317 -13.65 -9.26 9.56
C ALA A 317 -14.36 -10.43 8.87
N LYS A 318 -13.65 -11.20 8.04
CA LYS A 318 -14.17 -12.42 7.41
C LYS A 318 -14.53 -13.49 8.44
N GLU A 319 -13.73 -13.67 9.48
CA GLU A 319 -14.02 -14.63 10.55
C GLU A 319 -15.26 -14.24 11.36
N PHE A 320 -15.47 -12.96 11.67
CA PHE A 320 -16.72 -12.51 12.31
C PHE A 320 -17.94 -12.83 11.43
N ARG A 321 -17.84 -12.64 10.12
CA ARG A 321 -18.91 -13.04 9.19
C ARG A 321 -19.11 -14.55 9.13
N ARG A 322 -18.03 -15.34 9.16
CA ARG A 322 -18.09 -16.81 9.27
C ARG A 322 -18.83 -17.26 10.53
N LEU A 323 -18.66 -16.53 11.64
CA LEU A 323 -19.37 -16.74 12.89
C LEU A 323 -20.83 -16.24 12.85
N GLY A 324 -21.33 -15.74 11.72
CA GLY A 324 -22.72 -15.32 11.55
C GLY A 324 -23.00 -13.87 11.92
N PHE A 325 -21.98 -13.04 12.10
CA PHE A 325 -22.19 -11.60 12.23
C PHE A 325 -22.41 -10.93 10.87
N THR A 326 -23.22 -9.88 10.85
CA THR A 326 -23.48 -9.06 9.66
C THR A 326 -22.96 -7.65 9.88
N GLY A 327 -22.30 -7.06 8.89
CA GLY A 327 -21.63 -5.77 9.07
C GLY A 327 -20.70 -5.38 7.93
N ALA A 328 -20.40 -4.09 7.86
CA ALA A 328 -19.56 -3.48 6.84
C ALA A 328 -18.44 -2.65 7.48
N CYS A 329 -17.40 -2.39 6.69
CA CYS A 329 -16.38 -1.40 7.01
C CYS A 329 -17.02 0.00 6.97
N TYR A 330 -16.79 0.79 8.01
CA TYR A 330 -17.10 2.21 8.01
C TYR A 330 -15.76 2.94 8.24
N ALA A 331 -15.24 3.54 7.17
CA ALA A 331 -14.00 4.29 7.22
C ALA A 331 -14.27 5.72 6.73
N GLN A 332 -13.58 6.70 7.31
CA GLN A 332 -13.53 8.05 6.74
C GLN A 332 -12.82 7.95 5.38
N ALA A 333 -13.48 8.44 4.32
CA ALA A 333 -13.15 8.16 2.92
C ALA A 333 -11.74 8.55 2.45
N THR A 334 -10.96 9.26 3.27
CA THR A 334 -9.63 9.77 2.91
C THR A 334 -8.47 8.92 3.41
N ASP A 335 -8.67 7.94 4.31
CA ASP A 335 -7.55 7.21 4.92
C ASP A 335 -7.81 5.74 5.34
N VAL A 336 -8.60 5.03 4.53
CA VAL A 336 -9.02 3.62 4.78
C VAL A 336 -7.83 2.66 4.92
N VAL A 337 -6.69 3.00 4.32
CA VAL A 337 -5.46 2.21 4.28
C VAL A 337 -4.65 2.34 5.58
N SER A 338 -4.62 3.52 6.19
CA SER A 338 -3.86 3.74 7.43
C SER A 338 -4.65 3.33 8.66
N SER A 339 -5.98 3.49 8.64
CA SER A 339 -6.85 3.05 9.73
C SER A 339 -8.28 2.83 9.22
N CYS A 340 -8.91 1.76 9.71
CA CYS A 340 -10.29 1.43 9.32
C CYS A 340 -11.00 0.70 10.45
N SER A 341 -12.32 0.79 10.44
CA SER A 341 -13.16 0.21 11.47
C SER A 341 -14.29 -0.58 10.85
N TRP A 342 -14.66 -1.70 11.47
CA TRP A 342 -15.80 -2.52 11.09
C TRP A 342 -16.77 -2.60 12.24
N ARG A 343 -18.06 -2.57 11.93
CA ARG A 343 -19.11 -2.79 12.91
C ARG A 343 -19.96 -3.97 12.47
N PHE A 344 -20.03 -4.96 13.34
CA PHE A 344 -20.69 -6.23 13.14
C PHE A 344 -21.79 -6.41 14.18
N GLN A 345 -22.93 -6.93 13.76
CA GLN A 345 -24.06 -7.23 14.64
C GLN A 345 -24.56 -8.65 14.40
N ARG A 346 -24.84 -9.34 15.51
CA ARG A 346 -25.53 -10.62 15.56
C ARG A 346 -26.40 -10.62 16.82
N ASP A 347 -27.72 -10.67 16.62
CA ASP A 347 -28.68 -10.55 17.72
C ASP A 347 -28.42 -9.29 18.58
N ASP A 348 -28.28 -9.47 19.90
CA ASP A 348 -27.96 -8.42 20.88
C ASP A 348 -26.44 -8.21 21.09
N ILE A 349 -25.60 -8.80 20.23
CA ILE A 349 -24.14 -8.71 20.32
C ILE A 349 -23.62 -7.82 19.19
N VAL A 350 -22.94 -6.75 19.57
CA VAL A 350 -22.25 -5.84 18.66
C VAL A 350 -20.74 -6.01 18.84
N VAL A 351 -20.05 -6.26 17.73
CA VAL A 351 -18.59 -6.35 17.67
C VAL A 351 -18.08 -5.22 16.79
N GLU A 352 -17.19 -4.40 17.32
CA GLU A 352 -16.49 -3.36 16.56
C GLU A 352 -15.02 -3.72 16.51
N LEU A 353 -14.45 -3.79 15.30
CA LEU A 353 -13.02 -4.05 15.06
C LEU A 353 -12.40 -2.76 14.54
N ASP A 354 -11.36 -2.28 15.23
CA ASP A 354 -10.62 -1.07 14.88
C ASP A 354 -9.17 -1.46 14.54
N TYR A 355 -8.76 -1.21 13.30
CA TYR A 355 -7.38 -1.33 12.82
C TYR A 355 -6.67 0.02 12.93
N GLU A 356 -5.45 0.00 13.49
CA GLU A 356 -4.66 1.20 13.81
C GLU A 356 -5.51 2.25 14.59
N PRO A 357 -6.04 1.87 15.77
CA PRO A 357 -7.02 2.66 16.52
C PRO A 357 -6.50 3.99 17.07
N GLY A 358 -5.18 4.19 17.16
CA GLY A 358 -4.55 5.45 17.57
C GLY A 358 -5.04 6.03 18.91
N PRO A 359 -4.85 5.33 20.04
CA PRO A 359 -5.36 5.77 21.34
C PRO A 359 -4.78 7.11 21.78
N VAL A 360 -5.61 7.94 22.41
CA VAL A 360 -5.19 9.22 22.99
C VAL A 360 -4.36 8.94 24.25
N PHE A 361 -3.17 9.54 24.32
CA PHE A 361 -2.32 9.38 25.48
C PHE A 361 -2.77 10.30 26.61
N ILE A 362 -2.72 9.79 27.84
CA ILE A 362 -3.01 10.61 29.01
C ILE A 362 -2.01 11.78 29.05
N ASP A 363 -2.54 13.00 29.00
CA ASP A 363 -1.77 14.19 29.33
C ASP A 363 -1.39 14.20 30.83
N TYR A 364 -0.17 13.76 31.12
CA TYR A 364 0.39 13.76 32.46
C TYR A 364 0.74 15.16 32.98
N GLN A 365 0.71 16.21 32.16
CA GLN A 365 0.94 17.59 32.60
C GLN A 365 -0.30 18.18 33.27
N GLU A 366 -1.49 17.86 32.76
CA GLU A 366 -2.76 18.31 33.33
C GLU A 366 -3.29 17.37 34.43
N LEU A 367 -2.80 16.13 34.45
CA LEU A 367 -3.21 15.11 35.41
C LEU A 367 -2.78 15.47 36.85
N PRO A 368 -3.71 15.56 37.81
CA PRO A 368 -3.38 15.85 39.21
C PRO A 368 -2.38 14.84 39.79
N PRO A 369 -1.49 15.27 40.70
CA PRO A 369 -0.58 14.37 41.41
C PRO A 369 -1.31 13.20 42.06
N ALA A 370 -0.65 12.04 42.13
CA ALA A 370 -1.29 10.79 42.59
C ALA A 370 -1.90 10.87 44.01
N HIS A 371 -1.36 11.74 44.88
CA HIS A 371 -1.85 11.92 46.25
C HIS A 371 -3.13 12.77 46.35
N ASP A 372 -3.41 13.61 45.35
CA ASP A 372 -4.61 14.46 45.30
C ASP A 372 -5.72 13.83 44.45
N ARG A 373 -5.45 12.68 43.83
CA ARG A 373 -6.35 12.06 42.86
C ARG A 373 -7.36 11.13 43.53
N THR A 374 -8.65 11.36 43.27
CA THR A 374 -9.75 10.55 43.79
C THR A 374 -10.17 9.40 42.86
N VAL A 375 -9.69 9.42 41.60
CA VAL A 375 -9.98 8.41 40.56
C VAL A 375 -8.68 7.99 39.87
N PRO A 376 -8.57 6.80 39.27
CA PRO A 376 -7.33 6.43 38.58
C PRO A 376 -7.11 7.25 37.29
N ALA A 377 -5.89 7.17 36.74
CA ALA A 377 -5.43 8.06 35.67
C ALA A 377 -6.30 8.03 34.41
N LEU A 378 -6.74 6.84 34.01
CA LEU A 378 -7.52 6.64 32.79
C LEU A 378 -8.95 7.15 32.97
N GLU A 379 -9.53 6.96 34.15
CA GLU A 379 -10.86 7.44 34.51
C GLU A 379 -10.88 8.97 34.66
N TRP A 380 -9.78 9.57 35.11
CA TRP A 380 -9.60 11.02 35.06
C TRP A 380 -9.52 11.51 33.61
N ALA A 381 -8.67 10.90 32.78
CA ALA A 381 -8.48 11.29 31.39
C ALA A 381 -9.79 11.18 30.59
N ALA A 382 -10.56 10.11 30.79
CA ALA A 382 -11.86 9.91 30.14
C ALA A 382 -12.89 11.03 30.41
N ARG A 383 -12.75 11.75 31.53
CA ARG A 383 -13.66 12.84 31.93
C ARG A 383 -13.17 14.23 31.54
N ASN A 384 -11.85 14.39 31.35
CA ASN A 384 -11.23 15.71 31.25
C ASN A 384 -10.50 15.95 29.92
N GLN A 385 -10.26 14.91 29.10
CA GLN A 385 -9.63 15.04 27.79
C GLN A 385 -10.65 14.85 26.66
N GLU A 386 -10.45 15.58 25.56
CA GLU A 386 -11.23 15.39 24.34
C GLU A 386 -10.87 14.06 23.69
N LEU A 387 -11.88 13.20 23.52
CA LEU A 387 -11.75 11.89 22.88
C LEU A 387 -12.54 11.86 21.58
N ASP A 388 -12.04 11.11 20.61
CA ASP A 388 -12.80 10.79 19.41
C ASP A 388 -14.04 9.96 19.82
N PRO A 389 -15.27 10.43 19.53
CA PRO A 389 -16.48 9.68 19.87
C PRO A 389 -16.58 8.32 19.17
N ASP A 390 -15.96 8.16 17.99
CA ASP A 390 -15.97 6.90 17.24
C ASP A 390 -14.87 5.94 17.72
N ARG A 391 -13.78 6.49 18.29
CA ARG A 391 -12.60 5.78 18.80
C ARG A 391 -12.15 6.30 20.18
N PRO A 392 -12.96 6.12 21.24
CA PRO A 392 -12.67 6.68 22.56
C PRO A 392 -11.68 5.81 23.34
N PHE A 393 -10.46 5.66 22.82
CA PHE A 393 -9.41 4.86 23.41
C PHE A 393 -8.37 5.71 24.13
N LEU A 394 -7.95 5.25 25.30
CA LEU A 394 -6.96 5.90 26.13
C LEU A 394 -5.77 4.98 26.38
N GLY A 395 -4.56 5.53 26.28
CA GLY A 395 -3.31 4.85 26.59
C GLY A 395 -2.58 5.55 27.73
N SER A 396 -2.17 4.80 28.75
CA SER A 396 -1.36 5.34 29.86
C SER A 396 0.13 5.48 29.52
N GLU A 397 0.57 5.05 28.34
CA GLU A 397 1.99 5.09 27.98
C GLU A 397 2.18 5.51 26.53
N PRO A 398 3.24 6.29 26.20
CA PRO A 398 3.48 6.79 24.84
C PRO A 398 3.73 5.70 23.78
N ARG A 399 4.05 4.48 24.22
CA ARG A 399 4.32 3.32 23.34
C ARG A 399 3.09 2.42 23.13
N CYS A 400 1.93 2.85 23.62
CA CYS A 400 0.73 2.05 23.62
C CYS A 400 -0.02 2.19 22.28
N ALA A 401 0.46 1.52 21.23
CA ALA A 401 -0.14 1.54 19.90
C ALA A 401 -0.36 0.09 19.41
N PRO A 402 -1.50 -0.54 19.75
CA PRO A 402 -1.86 -1.84 19.22
C PRO A 402 -2.29 -1.73 17.75
N ASP A 403 -2.05 -2.77 16.95
CA ASP A 403 -2.54 -2.82 15.57
C ASP A 403 -4.08 -3.03 15.53
N TYR A 404 -4.62 -3.74 16.53
CA TYR A 404 -6.04 -4.10 16.60
C TYR A 404 -6.66 -3.81 17.96
N ILE A 405 -7.87 -3.24 17.94
CA ILE A 405 -8.79 -3.24 19.09
C ILE A 405 -10.11 -3.88 18.66
N ILE A 406 -10.62 -4.79 19.48
CA ILE A 406 -11.96 -5.36 19.31
C ILE A 406 -12.81 -4.97 20.53
N ARG A 407 -13.90 -4.25 20.28
CA ARG A 407 -14.92 -3.91 21.28
C ARG A 407 -16.09 -4.85 21.12
N ILE A 408 -16.52 -5.48 22.21
CA ILE A 408 -17.69 -6.34 22.21
C ILE A 408 -18.69 -5.78 23.20
N THR A 409 -19.88 -5.44 22.71
CA THR A 409 -21.00 -4.97 23.52
C THR A 409 -22.10 -6.01 23.48
N THR A 410 -22.52 -6.46 24.66
CA THR A 410 -23.70 -7.30 24.84
C THR A 410 -24.73 -6.57 25.69
N ALA A 411 -25.91 -7.14 25.86
CA ALA A 411 -26.94 -6.61 26.76
C ALA A 411 -26.46 -6.48 28.23
N HIS A 412 -25.42 -7.22 28.63
CA HIS A 412 -24.98 -7.33 30.02
C HIS A 412 -23.57 -6.79 30.27
N THR A 413 -22.71 -6.83 29.27
CA THR A 413 -21.28 -6.58 29.44
C THR A 413 -20.68 -5.85 28.25
N LYS A 414 -19.60 -5.11 28.54
CA LYS A 414 -18.69 -4.56 27.53
C LYS A 414 -17.32 -5.19 27.75
N CYS A 415 -16.72 -5.68 26.68
CA CYS A 415 -15.41 -6.30 26.70
C CYS A 415 -14.50 -5.61 25.70
N LEU A 416 -13.25 -5.41 26.12
CA LEU A 416 -12.19 -4.91 25.27
C LEU A 416 -11.17 -6.03 25.04
N VAL A 417 -10.78 -6.22 23.79
CA VAL A 417 -9.76 -7.18 23.35
C VAL A 417 -8.73 -6.40 22.52
N VAL A 418 -7.46 -6.72 22.68
CA VAL A 418 -6.35 -6.00 22.05
C VAL A 418 -5.46 -6.99 21.29
N GLY A 419 -4.98 -6.57 20.13
CA GLY A 419 -4.12 -7.39 19.29
C GLY A 419 -3.02 -6.62 18.60
N ASP A 420 -2.03 -7.37 18.14
CA ASP A 420 -0.86 -6.86 17.42
C ASP A 420 -0.53 -7.82 16.27
N ALA A 421 0.06 -7.34 15.18
CA ALA A 421 0.49 -8.15 14.05
C ALA A 421 2.02 -8.20 13.98
N CYS A 422 2.53 -9.31 13.47
CA CYS A 422 3.94 -9.37 13.13
C CYS A 422 4.23 -10.33 12.01
N LEU A 423 4.82 -9.81 10.94
CA LEU A 423 5.36 -10.62 9.85
C LEU A 423 6.88 -10.74 9.97
N ALA A 424 7.36 -11.49 10.95
CA ALA A 424 8.78 -11.83 11.03
C ALA A 424 9.00 -13.33 11.26
N SER A 425 10.21 -13.80 10.97
CA SER A 425 10.54 -15.20 11.17
C SER A 425 10.71 -15.49 12.66
N PRO A 426 10.24 -16.65 13.17
CA PRO A 426 10.33 -17.03 14.58
C PRO A 426 11.74 -16.89 15.16
N LYS A 427 12.76 -17.17 14.34
CA LYS A 427 14.18 -17.09 14.73
C LYS A 427 14.63 -15.70 15.16
N HIS A 428 13.90 -14.64 14.80
CA HIS A 428 14.25 -13.25 15.11
C HIS A 428 13.41 -12.66 16.24
N HIS A 429 12.50 -13.43 16.84
CA HIS A 429 11.71 -13.02 17.99
C HIS A 429 12.39 -13.40 19.30
N GLY A 430 12.77 -12.41 20.11
CA GLY A 430 13.30 -12.63 21.46
C GLY A 430 14.65 -13.38 21.50
N LYS A 431 15.63 -12.97 20.67
CA LYS A 431 17.00 -13.51 20.75
C LYS A 431 17.65 -13.08 22.08
N GLY A 432 17.91 -14.04 22.97
CA GLY A 432 18.60 -13.84 24.25
C GLY A 432 17.90 -14.52 25.43
N GLN A 433 18.41 -14.35 26.64
CA GLN A 433 17.72 -14.78 27.87
C GLN A 433 16.50 -13.90 28.21
N ASP A 434 16.43 -12.70 27.62
CA ASP A 434 15.38 -11.72 27.89
C ASP A 434 14.30 -11.71 26.78
N LYS A 435 13.22 -12.45 27.01
CA LYS A 435 12.08 -12.55 26.09
C LYS A 435 11.10 -11.37 26.18
N THR A 436 11.38 -10.34 27.00
CA THR A 436 10.49 -9.18 27.23
C THR A 436 10.23 -8.33 25.98
N SER A 437 11.05 -8.48 24.93
CA SER A 437 10.91 -7.80 23.63
C SER A 437 10.00 -8.54 22.63
N THR A 438 9.38 -9.65 23.03
CA THR A 438 8.49 -10.41 22.14
C THR A 438 7.08 -9.79 22.09
N LYS A 439 6.43 -9.93 20.93
CA LYS A 439 5.08 -9.39 20.68
C LYS A 439 4.02 -9.82 21.70
N PRO A 440 3.99 -11.07 22.23
CA PRO A 440 3.09 -11.43 23.32
C PRO A 440 3.24 -10.57 24.59
N TYR A 441 4.47 -10.21 24.99
CA TYR A 441 4.68 -9.27 26.11
C TYR A 441 4.24 -7.85 25.76
N THR A 442 4.41 -7.43 24.50
CA THR A 442 3.91 -6.15 24.04
C THR A 442 2.38 -6.07 24.16
N VAL A 443 1.67 -7.12 23.74
CA VAL A 443 0.21 -7.24 23.89
C VAL A 443 -0.21 -7.31 25.35
N GLU A 444 0.52 -8.05 26.18
CA GLU A 444 0.28 -8.07 27.62
C GLU A 444 0.39 -6.69 28.27
N ARG A 445 1.38 -5.90 27.84
CA ARG A 445 1.54 -4.51 28.27
C ARG A 445 0.35 -3.67 27.83
N TYR A 446 -0.06 -3.79 26.56
CA TYR A 446 -1.26 -3.10 26.04
C TYR A 446 -2.51 -3.41 26.85
N ARG A 447 -2.71 -4.67 27.28
CA ARG A 447 -3.86 -5.04 28.13
C ARG A 447 -3.91 -4.28 29.46
N ARG A 448 -2.76 -3.89 30.00
CA ARG A 448 -2.64 -3.15 31.27
C ARG A 448 -2.76 -1.64 31.10
N THR A 449 -2.34 -1.13 29.93
CA THR A 449 -2.19 0.31 29.69
C THR A 449 -3.29 0.92 28.85
N LEU A 450 -4.13 0.11 28.19
CA LEU A 450 -5.29 0.57 27.42
C LEU A 450 -6.59 0.59 28.21
N GLY A 451 -7.43 1.57 27.89
CA GLY A 451 -8.81 1.66 28.32
C GLY A 451 -9.72 2.13 27.19
N TRP A 452 -10.93 1.62 27.16
CA TRP A 452 -12.01 2.10 26.30
C TRP A 452 -12.96 2.96 27.14
N ALA A 453 -13.04 4.26 26.85
CA ALA A 453 -13.92 5.18 27.56
C ALA A 453 -15.36 5.05 27.04
N THR A 454 -16.29 4.82 27.96
CA THR A 454 -17.73 4.75 27.69
C THR A 454 -18.45 5.68 28.66
N GLY A 455 -18.59 6.95 28.27
CA GLY A 455 -19.05 7.99 29.19
C GLY A 455 -18.09 8.13 30.38
N ASP A 456 -18.62 8.05 31.61
CA ASP A 456 -17.83 8.22 32.84
C ASP A 456 -17.05 6.99 33.30
N LEU A 457 -17.13 5.88 32.55
CA LEU A 457 -16.51 4.60 32.87
C LEU A 457 -15.45 4.22 31.85
N VAL A 458 -14.40 3.53 32.31
CA VAL A 458 -13.36 2.97 31.45
C VAL A 458 -13.44 1.44 31.48
N VAL A 459 -13.71 0.84 30.32
CA VAL A 459 -13.65 -0.61 30.11
C VAL A 459 -12.19 -1.01 29.92
N ARG A 460 -11.68 -1.87 30.80
CA ARG A 460 -10.33 -2.43 30.69
C ARG A 460 -10.31 -3.67 29.80
N CYS A 461 -9.12 -4.01 29.30
CA CYS A 461 -8.97 -5.21 28.48
C CYS A 461 -9.28 -6.48 29.29
N HIS A 462 -10.02 -7.40 28.67
CA HIS A 462 -10.31 -8.69 29.28
C HIS A 462 -9.02 -9.49 29.52
N PRO A 463 -8.87 -10.26 30.62
CA PRO A 463 -7.68 -11.05 30.87
C PRO A 463 -7.33 -12.02 29.74
N MET A 464 -8.31 -12.69 29.16
CA MET A 464 -8.09 -13.58 27.99
C MET A 464 -8.20 -12.85 26.64
N GLY A 465 -8.25 -11.52 26.66
CA GLY A 465 -8.52 -10.67 25.48
C GLY A 465 -7.27 -10.16 24.78
N GLY A 466 -6.15 -10.90 24.82
CA GLY A 466 -4.93 -10.55 24.09
C GLY A 466 -4.67 -11.54 22.96
N PHE A 467 -4.32 -11.05 21.77
CA PHE A 467 -3.90 -11.92 20.66
C PHE A 467 -2.78 -11.33 19.81
N VAL A 468 -2.06 -12.20 19.09
CA VAL A 468 -1.06 -11.78 18.09
C VAL A 468 -1.31 -12.50 16.77
N VAL A 469 -1.26 -11.76 15.65
CA VAL A 469 -1.37 -12.30 14.29
C VAL A 469 0.02 -12.54 13.70
N PHE A 470 0.42 -13.81 13.61
CA PHE A 470 1.70 -14.28 13.09
C PHE A 470 1.54 -15.02 11.75
N PRO A 471 2.57 -15.09 10.88
CA PRO A 471 2.49 -15.91 9.68
C PRO A 471 2.43 -17.40 10.02
N PRO A 472 1.84 -18.24 9.14
CA PRO A 472 1.83 -19.68 9.30
C PRO A 472 3.24 -20.27 9.15
N PRO A 473 3.48 -21.50 9.63
CA PRO A 473 2.54 -22.37 10.37
C PRO A 473 2.55 -22.09 11.88
N ALA A 474 1.43 -22.38 12.56
CA ALA A 474 1.31 -22.22 14.02
C ALA A 474 2.36 -23.00 14.82
N ALA A 475 2.81 -24.15 14.31
CA ALA A 475 3.85 -24.98 14.94
C ALA A 475 5.19 -24.25 15.10
N ALA A 476 5.49 -23.28 14.23
CA ALA A 476 6.74 -22.52 14.28
C ALA A 476 6.80 -21.54 15.47
N TRP A 477 5.69 -21.35 16.18
CA TRP A 477 5.51 -20.37 17.26
C TRP A 477 5.27 -20.99 18.63
N GLN A 478 5.44 -22.31 18.78
CA GLN A 478 5.17 -23.02 20.03
C GLN A 478 5.97 -22.45 21.22
N ASP A 479 7.22 -22.04 20.99
CA ASP A 479 8.10 -21.46 22.01
C ASP A 479 7.58 -20.13 22.59
N LEU A 480 6.69 -19.43 21.87
CA LEU A 480 6.06 -18.19 22.32
C LEU A 480 4.77 -18.44 23.12
N GLN A 481 4.13 -19.61 22.96
CA GLN A 481 2.91 -19.96 23.70
C GLN A 481 3.20 -20.24 25.18
N GLN A 482 4.43 -20.66 25.49
CA GLN A 482 4.84 -21.07 26.84
C GLN A 482 5.58 -19.97 27.61
N ILE A 483 5.45 -18.70 27.19
CA ILE A 483 6.15 -17.59 27.82
C ILE A 483 5.51 -17.22 29.17
N PRO A 484 6.25 -17.25 30.29
CA PRO A 484 5.72 -16.86 31.60
C PRO A 484 5.22 -15.41 31.61
N GLY A 485 3.96 -15.20 31.96
CA GLY A 485 3.35 -13.88 32.05
C GLY A 485 2.69 -13.35 30.77
N ALA A 486 2.86 -14.02 29.62
CA ALA A 486 2.14 -13.72 28.38
C ALA A 486 1.53 -14.97 27.72
N SER A 487 1.46 -16.09 28.45
CA SER A 487 0.93 -17.38 28.00
C SER A 487 -0.58 -17.36 27.75
N ASP A 488 -1.27 -16.35 28.27
CA ASP A 488 -2.70 -16.10 28.05
C ASP A 488 -2.98 -15.31 26.76
N CYS A 489 -1.93 -14.93 26.02
CA CYS A 489 -2.05 -14.34 24.69
C CYS A 489 -2.33 -15.41 23.63
N THR A 490 -3.42 -15.25 22.88
CA THR A 490 -3.79 -16.17 21.80
C THR A 490 -2.95 -15.91 20.56
N LEU A 491 -2.23 -16.93 20.08
CA LEU A 491 -1.49 -16.82 18.82
C LEU A 491 -2.38 -17.26 17.67
N LEU A 492 -2.67 -16.33 16.76
CA LEU A 492 -3.43 -16.56 15.53
C LEU A 492 -2.44 -16.62 14.38
N CYS A 493 -2.44 -17.72 13.62
CA CYS A 493 -1.52 -17.92 12.50
C CYS A 493 -2.25 -18.12 11.17
N PRO A 494 -3.05 -17.15 10.70
CA PRO A 494 -3.87 -17.33 9.50
C PRO A 494 -3.02 -17.38 8.23
N GLY A 495 -3.38 -18.26 7.31
CA GLY A 495 -2.82 -18.31 5.96
C GLY A 495 -3.76 -17.66 4.93
N PRO A 496 -3.26 -16.92 3.92
CA PRO A 496 -4.08 -16.37 2.84
C PRO A 496 -4.85 -17.42 2.03
N GLN A 497 -4.40 -18.68 2.04
CA GLN A 497 -5.08 -19.81 1.38
C GLN A 497 -6.00 -20.62 2.32
N GLN A 498 -6.47 -19.99 3.41
CA GLN A 498 -7.26 -20.55 4.53
C GLN A 498 -6.43 -21.42 5.48
N ASP A 499 -6.51 -21.10 6.78
CA ASP A 499 -5.95 -21.90 7.87
C ASP A 499 -7.05 -22.18 8.92
N PRO A 500 -7.66 -23.38 8.91
CA PRO A 500 -8.74 -23.74 9.83
C PRO A 500 -8.31 -23.74 11.31
N GLU A 501 -7.01 -23.86 11.61
CA GLU A 501 -6.51 -23.82 12.97
C GLU A 501 -6.60 -22.41 13.54
N ALA A 502 -6.23 -21.39 12.75
CA ALA A 502 -6.34 -19.98 13.15
C ALA A 502 -7.80 -19.59 13.45
N SER A 503 -8.73 -19.98 12.58
CA SER A 503 -10.18 -19.74 12.78
C SER A 503 -10.70 -20.37 14.07
N ARG A 504 -10.28 -21.61 14.38
CA ARG A 504 -10.66 -22.30 15.63
C ARG A 504 -10.11 -21.62 16.87
N ARG A 505 -8.85 -21.16 16.82
CA ARG A 505 -8.21 -20.44 17.94
C ARG A 505 -8.91 -19.12 18.23
N LEU A 506 -9.28 -18.37 17.20
CA LEU A 506 -10.06 -17.13 17.35
C LEU A 506 -11.43 -17.41 17.97
N GLU A 507 -12.14 -18.42 17.48
CA GLU A 507 -13.44 -18.81 18.01
C GLU A 507 -13.35 -19.18 19.50
N ASN A 508 -12.38 -20.01 19.89
CA ASN A 508 -12.13 -20.36 21.29
C ASN A 508 -11.83 -19.14 22.16
N MET A 509 -11.01 -18.19 21.68
CA MET A 509 -10.72 -16.95 22.40
C MET A 509 -12.00 -16.13 22.61
N LEU A 510 -12.81 -15.95 21.56
CA LEU A 510 -14.06 -15.21 21.66
C LEU A 510 -15.04 -15.87 22.63
N LEU A 511 -15.14 -17.20 22.64
CA LEU A 511 -15.95 -17.95 23.61
C LEU A 511 -15.47 -17.76 25.06
N MET A 512 -14.17 -17.61 25.29
CA MET A 512 -13.62 -17.32 26.61
C MET A 512 -13.88 -15.88 27.08
N VAL A 513 -13.86 -14.92 26.15
CA VAL A 513 -14.13 -13.50 26.45
C VAL A 513 -15.62 -13.23 26.60
N VAL A 514 -16.45 -13.84 25.75
CA VAL A 514 -17.90 -13.65 25.68
C VAL A 514 -18.60 -15.01 25.57
N PRO A 515 -18.84 -15.69 26.70
CA PRO A 515 -19.46 -17.02 26.71
C PRO A 515 -20.86 -17.07 26.08
N GLN A 516 -21.58 -15.94 26.05
CA GLN A 516 -22.90 -15.83 25.43
C GLN A 516 -22.88 -16.16 23.92
N LEU A 517 -21.71 -16.07 23.26
CA LEU A 517 -21.54 -16.47 21.87
C LEU A 517 -21.84 -17.97 21.66
N ALA A 518 -21.58 -18.83 22.66
CA ALA A 518 -21.82 -20.28 22.57
C ALA A 518 -23.32 -20.61 22.43
N SER A 519 -24.17 -19.95 23.22
CA SER A 519 -25.62 -20.17 23.22
C SER A 519 -26.25 -19.83 21.87
N SER A 520 -25.77 -18.77 21.22
CA SER A 520 -26.22 -18.35 19.88
C SER A 520 -25.69 -19.23 18.74
N LEU A 521 -24.46 -19.78 18.85
CA LEU A 521 -23.90 -20.69 17.83
C LEU A 521 -24.62 -22.05 17.82
N ALA A 522 -25.07 -22.54 18.98
CA ALA A 522 -25.84 -23.77 19.09
C ALA A 522 -27.25 -23.65 18.44
N LEU A 523 -27.91 -22.50 18.58
CA LEU A 523 -29.24 -22.23 18.01
C LEU A 523 -29.24 -22.24 16.47
N GLY A 524 -28.21 -21.67 15.83
CA GLY A 524 -28.05 -21.66 14.37
C GLY A 524 -27.87 -23.06 13.76
N SER A 525 -27.20 -23.97 14.47
CA SER A 525 -27.04 -25.37 14.04
C SER A 525 -28.32 -26.20 14.14
N SER A 526 -29.21 -25.88 15.09
CA SER A 526 -30.50 -26.57 15.26
C SER A 526 -31.53 -26.18 14.19
N LEU A 527 -31.50 -24.92 13.74
CA LEU A 527 -32.39 -24.42 12.68
C LEU A 527 -31.98 -24.93 11.29
N ALA A 528 -30.68 -25.14 11.04
CA ALA A 528 -30.19 -25.76 9.80
C ALA A 528 -30.58 -27.25 9.67
N ASN A 529 -30.69 -27.98 10.80
CA ASN A 529 -31.15 -29.37 10.82
C ASN A 529 -32.69 -29.51 10.85
N GLY A 530 -33.42 -28.44 11.18
CA GLY A 530 -34.88 -28.42 11.21
C GLY A 530 -35.55 -28.20 9.86
N SER A 531 -34.88 -27.56 8.90
CA SER A 531 -35.46 -27.29 7.57
C SER A 531 -35.36 -28.46 6.59
N ALA A 532 -34.40 -29.39 6.81
CA ALA A 532 -34.28 -30.61 6.00
C ALA A 532 -35.35 -31.67 6.36
N ALA A 533 -35.95 -31.60 7.55
CA ALA A 533 -36.91 -32.61 8.01
C ALA A 533 -38.37 -32.32 7.60
N SER A 534 -38.71 -31.09 7.17
CA SER A 534 -40.09 -30.74 6.78
C SER A 534 -40.37 -30.77 5.27
N GLN A 535 -39.38 -31.08 4.43
CA GLN A 535 -39.55 -31.19 2.97
C GLN A 535 -39.75 -32.63 2.45
N HIS A 536 -39.67 -33.66 3.32
CA HIS A 536 -39.81 -35.07 2.91
C HIS A 536 -41.17 -35.73 3.26
N ALA A 537 -42.18 -34.97 3.68
CA ALA A 537 -43.51 -35.52 4.00
C ALA A 537 -44.62 -35.17 2.98
N GLY A 538 -44.30 -34.49 1.86
CA GLY A 538 -45.30 -33.92 0.94
C GLY A 538 -45.43 -34.54 -0.46
N GLU A 539 -44.53 -35.44 -0.89
CA GLU A 539 -44.47 -35.90 -2.30
C GLU A 539 -44.67 -37.42 -2.47
N LEU A 540 -45.67 -38.01 -1.82
CA LEU A 540 -46.06 -39.42 -2.04
C LEU A 540 -47.55 -39.65 -2.31
N LEU A 541 -48.28 -38.62 -2.72
CA LEU A 541 -49.66 -38.74 -3.17
C LEU A 541 -49.83 -37.86 -4.41
N PHE A 542 -49.63 -38.42 -5.60
CA PHE A 542 -50.28 -38.09 -6.88
C PHE A 542 -49.43 -38.64 -8.05
N SER A 543 -49.47 -39.96 -8.22
CA SER A 543 -49.15 -40.62 -9.49
C SER A 543 -50.13 -41.76 -9.71
N ASN A 544 -51.32 -41.43 -10.22
CA ASN A 544 -52.19 -42.29 -11.02
C ASN A 544 -53.39 -41.46 -11.48
N ILE A 545 -53.31 -40.91 -12.70
CA ILE A 545 -54.29 -40.89 -13.80
C ILE A 545 -53.65 -40.11 -14.96
#